data_AF-A0A845WPU2-F1
#
_entry.id   AF-A0A845WPU2-F1
#
_cell.length_a   1.000
_cell.length_b   1.000
_cell.length_c   1.000
_cell.angle_alpha   90.00
_cell.angle_beta   90.00
_cell.angle_gamma   90.00
#
_symmetry.space_group_name_H-M   'P 1'
#
loop_
_entity.id
_entity.type
_entity.pdbx_description
1 polymer ?
#
loop_
_entity_poly.entity_id
_entity_poly.type
_entity_poly.pdbx_seq_one_letter_code
_entity_poly.pdbx_strand_id
1 'polypeptide(L)'
;MARVRKNESYTNSIITPIYQNTAYYYEDHKTYVKALHEGSITKGRYGRYHNPNWEEVEGRLAQLDEAEDCLLFPSGMSAIYSTLMAFAKSQSCFATTCYLYKNTRRVFENLHKLGFKTLILDNSDLSELMISLDKLSQDINLLFLEIPSNPHLYLADIEKIKKLLEPDTLLVVDSTFASPYNFKPCLWGADLVIHSCTKYLNGHADVVLGSVAGKKEAIDKIRNFRNINGVIPSPGQTHLIGRN
;
A
#
# COMPACT_ATOMS: atom_id res chain seq x y z
N MET A 1 24.27 25.34 21.38
CA MET A 1 25.58 24.64 21.33
C MET A 1 25.37 23.26 20.71
N ALA A 2 25.64 23.11 19.42
CA ALA A 2 25.56 21.81 18.76
C ALA A 2 26.77 20.96 19.17
N ARG A 3 26.52 19.86 19.89
CA ARG A 3 27.56 18.87 20.18
C ARG A 3 27.91 18.16 18.87
N VAL A 4 29.08 18.46 18.32
CA VAL A 4 29.65 17.72 17.18
C VAL A 4 29.98 16.32 17.67
N ARG A 5 29.18 15.33 17.25
CA ARG A 5 29.47 13.92 17.47
C ARG A 5 30.50 13.51 16.40
N LYS A 6 31.76 13.35 16.80
CA LYS A 6 32.81 12.83 15.91
C LYS A 6 32.55 11.35 15.61
N ASN A 7 32.66 10.99 14.33
CA ASN A 7 32.80 9.68 13.67
C ASN A 7 33.14 8.44 14.52
N GLU A 8 32.23 8.05 15.40
CA GLU A 8 32.01 6.66 15.78
C GLU A 8 30.59 6.31 15.33
N SER A 9 30.44 5.96 14.05
CA SER A 9 29.14 5.59 13.52
C SER A 9 28.85 4.13 13.89
N TYR A 10 27.75 3.87 14.59
CA TYR A 10 27.20 2.52 14.83
C TYR A 10 26.60 1.92 13.54
N THR A 11 27.24 2.15 12.39
CA THR A 11 26.84 1.68 11.06
C THR A 11 27.09 0.19 10.87
N ASN A 12 27.72 -0.48 11.85
CA ASN A 12 27.94 -1.93 11.90
C ASN A 12 26.88 -2.69 12.72
N SER A 13 25.77 -2.04 13.09
CA SER A 13 24.65 -2.70 13.74
C SER A 13 24.03 -3.76 12.80
N ILE A 14 23.73 -4.95 13.34
CA ILE A 14 23.04 -6.02 12.58
C ILE A 14 21.60 -5.61 12.25
N ILE A 15 20.91 -5.00 13.22
CA ILE A 15 19.57 -4.45 13.01
C ILE A 15 19.68 -3.01 12.54
N THR A 16 18.79 -2.60 11.63
CA THR A 16 18.71 -1.21 11.20
C THR A 16 18.36 -0.31 12.39
N PRO A 17 19.21 0.70 12.70
CA PRO A 17 18.92 1.67 13.75
C PRO A 17 17.59 2.40 13.49
N ILE A 18 16.96 2.91 14.54
CA ILE A 18 15.76 3.74 14.40
C ILE A 18 16.19 5.17 14.03
N TYR A 19 15.90 5.59 12.80
CA TYR A 19 16.15 6.93 12.28
C TYR A 19 14.97 7.85 12.61
N GLN A 20 14.86 8.23 13.89
CA GLN A 20 13.83 9.14 14.39
C GLN A 20 14.18 10.61 14.09
N ASN A 21 14.01 11.03 12.84
CA ASN A 21 14.30 12.40 12.39
C ASN A 21 13.25 12.92 11.41
N THR A 22 13.32 14.22 11.14
CA THR A 22 12.48 14.91 10.14
C THR A 22 13.28 15.53 9.00
N ALA A 23 14.49 15.99 9.28
CA ALA A 23 15.34 16.68 8.32
C ALA A 23 16.69 15.98 8.21
N TYR A 24 17.26 16.05 7.01
CA TYR A 24 18.59 15.55 6.70
C TYR A 24 19.51 16.73 6.43
N TYR A 25 20.79 16.53 6.73
CA TYR A 25 21.82 17.53 6.47
C TYR A 25 22.21 17.55 4.98
N TYR A 26 22.51 18.74 4.46
CA TYR A 26 22.99 18.95 3.10
C TYR A 26 24.38 19.59 3.15
N GLU A 27 25.32 19.05 2.38
CA GLU A 27 26.70 19.55 2.32
C GLU A 27 26.78 20.94 1.70
N ASP A 28 25.90 21.25 0.74
CA ASP A 28 25.86 22.54 0.05
C ASP A 28 24.44 22.92 -0.43
N HIS A 29 24.29 24.19 -0.82
CA HIS A 29 23.02 24.74 -1.31
C HIS A 29 22.56 24.10 -2.64
N LYS A 30 23.47 23.67 -3.53
CA LYS A 30 23.09 23.04 -4.79
C LYS A 30 22.43 21.69 -4.53
N THR A 31 22.97 20.91 -3.60
CA THR A 31 22.43 19.63 -3.15
C THR A 31 21.07 19.81 -2.48
N TYR A 32 20.92 20.84 -1.65
CA TYR A 32 19.62 21.23 -1.08
C TYR A 32 18.56 21.51 -2.16
N VAL A 33 18.88 22.33 -3.17
CA VAL A 33 17.95 22.67 -4.27
C VAL A 33 17.57 21.41 -5.07
N LYS A 34 18.55 20.60 -5.45
CA LYS A 34 18.32 19.32 -6.15
C LYS A 34 17.41 18.37 -5.38
N ALA A 35 17.54 18.32 -4.06
CA ALA A 35 16.79 17.40 -3.21
C ALA A 35 15.35 17.86 -2.92
N LEU A 36 15.15 19.12 -2.53
CA LEU A 36 13.85 19.61 -2.07
C LEU A 36 13.04 20.33 -3.15
N HIS A 37 13.68 20.97 -4.13
CA HIS A 37 13.00 21.76 -5.14
C HIS A 37 12.89 21.02 -6.48
N GLU A 38 13.98 20.40 -6.93
CA GLU A 38 14.00 19.66 -8.21
C GLU A 38 13.55 18.20 -8.02
N GLY A 39 13.77 17.63 -6.83
CA GLY A 39 13.42 16.24 -6.51
C GLY A 39 14.31 15.19 -7.18
N SER A 40 15.43 15.59 -7.78
CA SER A 40 16.37 14.68 -8.47
C SER A 40 17.18 13.82 -7.49
N ILE A 41 17.30 14.24 -6.24
CA ILE A 41 17.81 13.43 -5.13
C ILE A 41 16.60 12.89 -4.36
N THR A 42 16.42 11.58 -4.40
CA THR A 42 15.23 10.93 -3.83
C THR A 42 15.39 10.65 -2.35
N LYS A 43 16.55 10.16 -1.91
CA LYS A 43 16.82 9.75 -0.52
C LYS A 43 17.43 10.87 0.32
N GLY A 44 17.24 10.77 1.64
CA GLY A 44 17.89 11.69 2.59
C GLY A 44 17.53 13.16 2.38
N ARG A 45 16.31 13.44 1.92
CA ARG A 45 15.84 14.82 1.67
C ARG A 45 14.99 15.39 2.79
N TYR A 46 13.91 14.72 3.14
CA TYR A 46 13.00 15.12 4.22
C TYR A 46 12.22 13.89 4.68
N GLY A 47 11.95 13.80 5.99
CA GLY A 47 11.38 12.63 6.65
C GLY A 47 9.97 12.26 6.20
N ARG A 48 9.28 13.15 5.46
CA ARG A 48 8.00 12.82 4.80
C ARG A 48 8.18 11.88 3.61
N TYR A 49 9.29 11.99 2.90
CA TYR A 49 9.46 11.34 1.60
C TYR A 49 10.12 9.98 1.73
N HIS A 50 11.14 9.88 2.58
CA HIS A 50 11.91 8.67 2.79
C HIS A 50 12.45 8.61 4.21
N ASN A 51 12.53 7.39 4.73
CA ASN A 51 13.20 7.07 5.98
C ASN A 51 13.91 5.71 5.82
N PRO A 52 15.16 5.54 6.29
CA PRO A 52 15.87 4.27 6.17
C PRO A 52 15.12 3.07 6.78
N ASN A 53 14.37 3.27 7.88
CA ASN A 53 13.55 2.21 8.45
C ASN A 53 12.42 1.79 7.51
N TRP A 54 11.82 2.75 6.78
CA TRP A 54 10.79 2.43 5.81
C TRP A 54 11.38 1.70 4.62
N GLU A 55 12.51 2.18 4.07
CA GLU A 55 13.13 1.58 2.89
C GLU A 55 13.49 0.10 3.10
N GLU A 56 14.05 -0.23 4.26
CA GLU A 56 14.34 -1.62 4.62
C GLU A 56 13.06 -2.48 4.62
N VAL A 57 12.02 -2.05 5.35
CA VAL A 57 10.82 -2.85 5.55
C VAL A 57 9.96 -2.88 4.28
N GLU A 58 9.83 -1.77 3.56
CA GLU A 58 9.20 -1.70 2.23
C GLU A 58 9.91 -2.68 1.28
N GLY A 59 11.25 -2.69 1.23
CA GLY A 59 12.00 -3.63 0.38
C GLY A 59 11.76 -5.10 0.72
N ARG A 60 11.74 -5.45 2.02
CA ARG A 60 11.42 -6.82 2.46
C ARG A 60 9.99 -7.23 2.12
N LEU A 61 9.02 -6.34 2.35
CA LEU A 61 7.61 -6.62 2.03
C LEU A 61 7.39 -6.79 0.53
N ALA A 62 8.04 -5.97 -0.30
CA ALA A 62 8.00 -6.13 -1.76
C ALA A 62 8.51 -7.52 -2.18
N GLN A 63 9.62 -7.98 -1.60
CA GLN A 63 10.16 -9.32 -1.86
C GLN A 63 9.20 -10.44 -1.40
N LEU A 64 8.59 -10.31 -0.22
CA LEU A 64 7.66 -11.30 0.33
C LEU A 64 6.40 -11.46 -0.54
N ASP A 65 5.88 -10.36 -1.08
CA ASP A 65 4.71 -10.37 -1.97
C ASP A 65 5.05 -10.67 -3.44
N GLU A 66 6.34 -10.85 -3.78
CA GLU A 66 6.85 -10.94 -5.15
C GLU A 66 6.36 -9.77 -6.03
N ALA A 67 6.50 -8.57 -5.48
CA ALA A 67 6.18 -7.30 -6.09
C ALA A 67 7.44 -6.50 -6.45
N GLU A 68 7.30 -5.52 -7.35
CA GLU A 68 8.42 -4.67 -7.78
C GLU A 68 8.79 -3.60 -6.75
N ASP A 69 7.80 -3.09 -6.00
CA ASP A 69 7.99 -2.06 -4.98
C ASP A 69 6.88 -2.14 -3.92
N CYS A 70 7.08 -1.48 -2.77
CA CYS A 70 6.13 -1.42 -1.68
C CYS A 70 6.16 -0.07 -0.94
N LEU A 71 5.03 0.28 -0.32
CA LEU A 71 4.86 1.45 0.53
C LEU A 71 4.23 1.09 1.85
N LEU A 72 4.77 1.64 2.93
CA LEU A 72 4.18 1.59 4.26
C LEU A 72 3.28 2.78 4.57
N PHE A 73 2.29 2.53 5.43
CA PHE A 73 1.28 3.46 5.88
C PHE A 73 1.04 3.30 7.38
N PRO A 74 0.57 4.36 8.07
CA PRO A 74 0.28 4.32 9.50
C PRO A 74 -0.88 3.38 9.89
N SER A 75 -1.61 2.81 8.92
CA SER A 75 -2.60 1.75 9.13
C SER A 75 -2.97 1.05 7.82
N GLY A 76 -3.58 -0.14 7.90
CA GLY A 76 -4.19 -0.80 6.74
C GLY A 76 -5.27 0.07 6.06
N MET A 77 -6.07 0.80 6.83
CA MET A 77 -7.08 1.71 6.26
C MET A 77 -6.45 2.88 5.51
N SER A 78 -5.31 3.39 5.99
CA SER A 78 -4.53 4.43 5.33
C SER A 78 -3.94 3.95 4.01
N ALA A 79 -3.48 2.69 3.96
CA ALA A 79 -3.04 2.04 2.72
C ALA A 79 -4.20 1.95 1.72
N ILE A 80 -5.33 1.38 2.12
CA ILE A 80 -6.53 1.24 1.27
C ILE A 80 -6.99 2.61 0.73
N TYR A 81 -7.20 3.58 1.61
CA TYR A 81 -7.71 4.89 1.20
C TYR A 81 -6.73 5.63 0.29
N SER A 82 -5.43 5.59 0.60
CA SER A 82 -4.41 6.25 -0.22
C SER A 82 -4.31 5.60 -1.60
N THR A 83 -4.43 4.27 -1.71
CA THR A 83 -4.48 3.57 -3.00
C THR A 83 -5.69 4.03 -3.80
N LEU A 84 -6.90 3.98 -3.24
CA LEU A 84 -8.11 4.37 -3.97
C LEU A 84 -8.04 5.83 -4.45
N MET A 85 -7.63 6.76 -3.58
CA MET A 85 -7.55 8.18 -3.91
C MET A 85 -6.40 8.52 -4.86
N ALA A 86 -5.28 7.80 -4.82
CA ALA A 86 -4.20 7.99 -5.79
C ALA A 86 -4.62 7.66 -7.22
N PHE A 87 -5.62 6.79 -7.41
CA PHE A 87 -6.16 6.41 -8.72
C PHE A 87 -7.48 7.10 -9.07
N ALA A 88 -8.07 7.86 -8.15
CA ALA A 88 -9.28 8.61 -8.39
C ALA A 88 -9.10 9.66 -9.50
N LYS A 89 -9.96 9.60 -10.51
CA LYS A 89 -10.16 10.60 -11.54
C LYS A 89 -11.61 11.07 -11.50
N SER A 90 -11.90 12.19 -12.17
CA SER A 90 -13.31 12.58 -12.37
C SER A 90 -14.07 11.41 -13.00
N GLN A 91 -15.27 11.11 -12.47
CA GLN A 91 -16.13 10.02 -12.93
C GLN A 91 -15.55 8.61 -12.73
N SER A 92 -14.53 8.42 -11.89
CA SER A 92 -14.04 7.07 -11.57
C SER A 92 -15.13 6.18 -11.01
N CYS A 93 -15.14 4.94 -11.47
CA CYS A 93 -15.95 3.85 -10.96
C CYS A 93 -15.08 2.86 -10.18
N PHE A 94 -15.33 2.78 -8.86
CA PHE A 94 -14.66 1.85 -7.96
C PHE A 94 -15.58 0.66 -7.68
N ALA A 95 -15.15 -0.54 -8.06
CA ALA A 95 -15.86 -1.77 -7.75
C ALA A 95 -15.24 -2.49 -6.54
N THR A 96 -16.08 -3.14 -5.74
CA THR A 96 -15.63 -4.02 -4.67
C THR A 96 -16.67 -5.11 -4.40
N THR A 97 -16.35 -6.06 -3.51
CA THR A 97 -17.26 -7.16 -3.17
C THR A 97 -18.14 -6.86 -1.95
N CYS A 98 -19.22 -7.61 -1.77
CA CYS A 98 -20.13 -7.47 -0.63
C CYS A 98 -19.46 -7.83 0.70
N TYR A 99 -18.72 -8.94 0.70
CA TYR A 99 -18.08 -9.49 1.88
C TYR A 99 -16.62 -9.05 1.92
N LEU A 100 -16.36 -8.07 2.79
CA LEU A 100 -15.04 -7.54 3.09
C LEU A 100 -15.08 -6.79 4.42
N TYR A 101 -13.92 -6.37 4.90
CA TYR A 101 -13.78 -5.67 6.17
C TYR A 101 -14.70 -4.45 6.26
N LYS A 102 -15.50 -4.40 7.33
CA LYS A 102 -16.57 -3.39 7.52
C LYS A 102 -16.15 -1.95 7.23
N ASN A 103 -14.94 -1.53 7.63
CA ASN A 103 -14.51 -0.16 7.39
C ASN A 103 -14.04 0.07 5.96
N THR A 104 -13.56 -0.95 5.26
CA THR A 104 -13.29 -0.88 3.82
C THR A 104 -14.60 -0.63 3.07
N ARG A 105 -15.69 -1.32 3.41
CA ARG A 105 -17.01 -1.04 2.82
C ARG A 105 -17.45 0.41 3.04
N ARG A 106 -17.24 0.94 4.25
CA ARG A 106 -17.51 2.35 4.56
C ARG A 106 -16.66 3.33 3.74
N VAL A 107 -15.44 2.95 3.34
CA VAL A 107 -14.62 3.76 2.42
C VAL A 107 -15.31 3.86 1.06
N PHE A 108 -15.82 2.77 0.50
CA PHE A 108 -16.57 2.81 -0.76
C PHE A 108 -17.87 3.63 -0.62
N GLU A 109 -18.62 3.47 0.48
CA GLU A 109 -19.80 4.32 0.75
C GLU A 109 -19.44 5.82 0.84
N ASN A 110 -18.26 6.15 1.38
CA ASN A 110 -17.77 7.53 1.43
C ASN A 110 -17.32 8.03 0.07
N LEU A 111 -16.67 7.21 -0.76
CA LEU A 111 -16.32 7.55 -2.13
C LEU A 111 -17.57 7.88 -2.96
N HIS A 112 -18.65 7.12 -2.77
CA HIS A 112 -19.94 7.43 -3.38
C HIS A 112 -20.46 8.81 -2.97
N LYS A 113 -20.40 9.16 -1.68
CA LYS A 113 -20.79 10.49 -1.18
C LYS A 113 -19.91 11.62 -1.70
N LEU A 114 -18.66 11.32 -2.07
CA LEU A 114 -17.75 12.26 -2.72
C LEU A 114 -17.99 12.41 -4.23
N GLY A 115 -18.98 11.70 -4.79
CA GLY A 115 -19.40 11.81 -6.19
C GLY A 115 -18.76 10.78 -7.14
N PHE A 116 -18.03 9.80 -6.61
CA PHE A 116 -17.53 8.69 -7.43
C PHE A 116 -18.62 7.63 -7.64
N LYS A 117 -18.59 6.93 -8.78
CA LYS A 117 -19.43 5.74 -8.97
C LYS A 117 -18.83 4.60 -8.15
N THR A 118 -19.66 3.87 -7.42
CA THR A 118 -19.21 2.69 -6.67
C THR A 118 -20.10 1.50 -6.97
N LEU A 119 -19.51 0.37 -7.33
CA LEU A 119 -20.20 -0.89 -7.57
C LEU A 119 -19.87 -1.86 -6.45
N ILE A 120 -20.89 -2.48 -5.87
CA ILE A 120 -20.73 -3.51 -4.84
C ILE A 120 -21.27 -4.81 -5.45
N LEU A 121 -20.38 -5.78 -5.64
CA LEU A 121 -20.64 -7.04 -6.32
C LEU A 121 -20.77 -8.16 -5.31
N ASP A 122 -21.73 -9.06 -5.47
CA ASP A 122 -21.81 -10.24 -4.62
C ASP A 122 -20.67 -11.21 -4.95
N ASN A 123 -20.06 -11.78 -3.91
CA ASN A 123 -19.01 -12.78 -4.02
C ASN A 123 -19.29 -14.04 -3.18
N SER A 124 -20.53 -14.25 -2.72
CA SER A 124 -20.92 -15.53 -2.11
C SER A 124 -21.01 -16.66 -3.13
N ASP A 125 -21.29 -16.33 -4.40
CA ASP A 125 -21.20 -17.24 -5.54
C ASP A 125 -20.24 -16.67 -6.58
N LEU A 126 -19.17 -17.43 -6.86
CA LEU A 126 -18.17 -17.04 -7.85
C LEU A 126 -18.75 -16.94 -9.26
N SER A 127 -19.72 -17.75 -9.62
CA SER A 127 -20.35 -17.71 -10.94
C SER A 127 -21.10 -16.40 -11.14
N GLU A 128 -21.82 -15.94 -10.12
CA GLU A 128 -22.55 -14.67 -10.15
C GLU A 128 -21.61 -13.47 -10.16
N LEU A 129 -20.51 -13.52 -9.41
CA LEU A 129 -19.46 -12.51 -9.47
C LEU A 129 -18.90 -12.38 -10.89
N MET A 130 -18.57 -13.50 -11.53
CA MET A 130 -18.01 -13.53 -12.88
C MET A 130 -19.00 -12.98 -13.92
N ILE A 131 -20.29 -13.34 -13.83
CA ILE A 131 -21.34 -12.78 -14.70
C ILE A 131 -21.48 -11.26 -14.50
N SER A 132 -21.36 -10.79 -13.27
CA SER A 132 -21.48 -9.36 -12.96
C SER A 132 -20.27 -8.59 -13.51
N LEU A 133 -19.06 -9.15 -13.36
CA LEU A 133 -17.84 -8.56 -13.90
C LEU A 133 -17.86 -8.51 -15.43
N ASP A 134 -18.28 -9.58 -16.10
CA ASP A 134 -18.39 -9.62 -17.57
C ASP A 134 -19.29 -8.50 -18.12
N LYS A 135 -20.37 -8.15 -17.40
CA LYS A 135 -21.31 -7.09 -17.80
C LYS A 135 -20.83 -5.67 -17.48
N LEU A 136 -20.00 -5.51 -16.44
CA LEU A 136 -19.69 -4.21 -15.84
C LEU A 136 -18.22 -3.81 -16.01
N SER A 137 -17.35 -4.71 -16.48
CA SER A 137 -15.89 -4.53 -16.53
C SER A 137 -15.47 -3.24 -17.23
N GLN A 138 -16.13 -2.91 -18.34
CA GLN A 138 -15.85 -1.71 -19.15
C GLN A 138 -16.01 -0.39 -18.37
N ASP A 139 -16.89 -0.38 -17.36
CA ASP A 139 -17.09 0.80 -16.53
C ASP A 139 -16.06 0.88 -15.39
N ILE A 140 -15.41 -0.23 -15.01
CA ILE A 140 -14.64 -0.33 -13.77
C ILE A 140 -13.21 0.18 -13.98
N ASN A 141 -12.82 1.21 -13.23
CA ASN A 141 -11.44 1.69 -13.22
C ASN A 141 -10.56 0.95 -12.21
N LEU A 142 -11.16 0.51 -11.11
CA LEU A 142 -10.46 -0.21 -10.04
C LEU A 142 -11.40 -1.21 -9.41
N LEU A 143 -10.99 -2.48 -9.37
CA LEU A 143 -11.67 -3.55 -8.64
C LEU A 143 -10.86 -3.88 -7.38
N PHE A 144 -11.51 -3.78 -6.22
CA PHE A 144 -10.93 -4.13 -4.92
C PHE A 144 -11.55 -5.41 -4.38
N LEU A 145 -10.72 -6.40 -4.05
CA LEU A 145 -11.11 -7.68 -3.47
C LEU A 145 -10.45 -7.88 -2.10
N GLU A 146 -11.08 -8.64 -1.22
CA GLU A 146 -10.46 -9.15 0.00
C GLU A 146 -10.43 -10.67 -0.07
N ILE A 147 -9.24 -11.28 -0.02
CA ILE A 147 -9.04 -12.71 -0.24
C ILE A 147 -8.07 -13.29 0.80
N PRO A 148 -8.52 -14.25 1.65
CA PRO A 148 -9.91 -14.64 1.90
C PRO A 148 -10.76 -13.50 2.48
N SER A 149 -12.05 -13.48 2.17
CA SER A 149 -12.95 -12.40 2.62
C SER A 149 -13.41 -12.53 4.07
N ASN A 150 -13.46 -11.44 4.82
CA ASN A 150 -14.06 -11.43 6.17
C ASN A 150 -15.60 -11.37 6.12
N PRO A 151 -16.36 -12.12 6.95
CA PRO A 151 -15.93 -13.18 7.88
C PRO A 151 -16.01 -14.61 7.29
N HIS A 152 -16.59 -14.77 6.10
CA HIS A 152 -16.96 -16.08 5.55
C HIS A 152 -15.83 -16.81 4.83
N LEU A 153 -14.67 -16.16 4.69
CA LEU A 153 -13.47 -16.67 4.00
C LEU A 153 -13.73 -17.05 2.54
N TYR A 154 -14.57 -16.28 1.84
CA TYR A 154 -14.75 -16.49 0.41
C TYR A 154 -13.43 -16.25 -0.31
N LEU A 155 -13.14 -17.11 -1.27
CA LEU A 155 -11.99 -17.02 -2.16
C LEU A 155 -12.44 -16.45 -3.50
N ALA A 156 -11.49 -15.96 -4.30
CA ALA A 156 -11.75 -15.58 -5.67
C ALA A 156 -10.59 -15.99 -6.58
N ASP A 157 -10.92 -16.33 -7.84
CA ASP A 157 -9.95 -16.70 -8.86
C ASP A 157 -9.41 -15.45 -9.54
N ILE A 158 -8.25 -14.98 -9.07
CA ILE A 158 -7.63 -13.73 -9.53
C ILE A 158 -7.32 -13.78 -11.02
N GLU A 159 -6.81 -14.91 -11.53
CA GLU A 159 -6.46 -15.05 -12.95
C GLU A 159 -7.69 -14.94 -13.84
N LYS A 160 -8.79 -15.61 -13.46
CA LYS A 160 -10.04 -15.52 -14.23
C LYS A 160 -10.65 -14.12 -14.14
N ILE A 161 -10.65 -13.50 -12.97
CA ILE A 161 -11.12 -12.12 -12.80
C ILE A 161 -10.30 -11.19 -13.70
N LYS A 162 -8.96 -11.27 -13.65
CA LYS A 162 -8.09 -10.38 -14.42
C LYS A 162 -8.32 -10.51 -15.93
N LYS A 163 -8.71 -11.69 -16.43
CA LYS A 163 -9.07 -11.91 -17.85
C LYS A 163 -10.39 -11.25 -18.27
N LEU A 164 -11.30 -10.98 -17.34
CA LEU A 164 -12.56 -10.28 -17.63
C LEU A 164 -12.43 -8.75 -17.54
N LEU A 165 -11.41 -8.26 -16.85
CA LEU A 165 -11.19 -6.83 -16.67
C LEU A 165 -10.57 -6.21 -17.91
N GLU A 166 -10.86 -4.93 -18.14
CA GLU A 166 -10.16 -4.17 -19.17
C GLU A 166 -8.66 -4.06 -18.82
N PRO A 167 -7.77 -3.94 -19.82
CA PRO A 167 -6.32 -3.87 -19.60
C PRO A 167 -5.91 -2.78 -18.60
N ASP A 168 -6.61 -1.65 -18.60
CA ASP A 168 -6.35 -0.49 -17.75
C ASP A 168 -7.06 -0.54 -16.39
N THR A 169 -7.90 -1.55 -16.13
CA THR A 169 -8.55 -1.72 -14.83
C THR A 169 -7.55 -2.25 -13.81
N LEU A 170 -7.40 -1.51 -12.72
CA LEU A 170 -6.52 -1.87 -11.63
C LEU A 170 -7.17 -2.92 -10.73
N LEU A 171 -6.54 -4.09 -10.58
CA LEU A 171 -6.96 -5.12 -9.64
C LEU A 171 -6.18 -5.01 -8.34
N VAL A 172 -6.88 -4.66 -7.25
CA VAL A 172 -6.31 -4.51 -5.91
C VAL A 172 -6.83 -5.62 -5.01
N VAL A 173 -5.94 -6.32 -4.31
CA VAL A 173 -6.30 -7.42 -3.41
C VAL A 173 -5.82 -7.12 -2.00
N ASP A 174 -6.74 -6.99 -1.05
CA ASP A 174 -6.42 -7.10 0.38
C ASP A 174 -6.18 -8.58 0.72
N SER A 175 -4.93 -8.91 1.04
CA SER A 175 -4.51 -10.27 1.37
C SER A 175 -4.09 -10.40 2.83
N THR A 176 -4.60 -9.51 3.69
CA THR A 176 -4.30 -9.49 5.13
C THR A 176 -4.51 -10.86 5.78
N PHE A 177 -5.60 -11.57 5.45
CA PHE A 177 -5.90 -12.89 6.02
C PHE A 177 -4.95 -13.98 5.54
N ALA A 178 -4.55 -13.93 4.27
CA ALA A 178 -3.66 -14.94 3.71
C ALA A 178 -2.22 -14.74 4.20
N SER A 179 -1.76 -13.48 4.28
CA SER A 179 -0.36 -13.08 4.40
C SER A 179 0.50 -13.51 3.19
N PRO A 180 1.64 -12.84 2.92
CA PRO A 180 2.51 -13.21 1.79
C PRO A 180 3.12 -14.61 1.91
N TYR A 181 3.08 -15.20 3.11
CA TYR A 181 3.55 -16.56 3.34
C TYR A 181 2.65 -17.60 2.63
N ASN A 182 1.32 -17.44 2.71
CA ASN A 182 0.39 -18.42 2.15
C ASN A 182 -0.03 -18.07 0.72
N PHE A 183 -0.12 -16.78 0.37
CA PHE A 183 -0.63 -16.36 -0.92
C PHE A 183 -0.02 -15.05 -1.38
N LYS A 184 0.40 -15.00 -2.65
CA LYS A 184 1.03 -13.84 -3.28
C LYS A 184 0.19 -13.39 -4.48
N PRO A 185 -0.83 -12.54 -4.31
CA PRO A 185 -1.77 -12.16 -5.37
C PRO A 185 -1.12 -11.65 -6.65
N CYS A 186 0.04 -10.98 -6.55
CA CYS A 186 0.78 -10.45 -7.69
C CYS A 186 1.18 -11.54 -8.71
N LEU A 187 1.51 -12.74 -8.24
CA LEU A 187 1.83 -13.89 -9.11
C LEU A 187 0.62 -14.39 -9.92
N TRP A 188 -0.60 -14.02 -9.50
CA TRP A 188 -1.86 -14.46 -10.12
C TRP A 188 -2.55 -13.33 -10.90
N GLY A 189 -1.87 -12.20 -11.10
CA GLY A 189 -2.35 -11.09 -11.93
C GLY A 189 -2.97 -9.91 -11.18
N ALA A 190 -2.90 -9.88 -9.84
CA ALA A 190 -3.24 -8.66 -9.10
C ALA A 190 -2.19 -7.56 -9.38
N ASP A 191 -2.64 -6.34 -9.63
CA ASP A 191 -1.75 -5.21 -9.88
C ASP A 191 -1.17 -4.64 -8.58
N LEU A 192 -1.96 -4.71 -7.50
CA LEU A 192 -1.57 -4.29 -6.16
C LEU A 192 -2.09 -5.29 -5.12
N VAL A 193 -1.28 -5.52 -4.09
CA VAL A 193 -1.66 -6.23 -2.87
C VAL A 193 -1.57 -5.28 -1.67
N ILE A 194 -2.55 -5.39 -0.78
CA ILE A 194 -2.62 -4.60 0.45
C ILE A 194 -2.62 -5.54 1.65
N HIS A 195 -1.89 -5.14 2.69
CA HIS A 195 -1.93 -5.82 3.98
C HIS A 195 -2.19 -4.83 5.11
N SER A 196 -3.03 -5.21 6.05
CA SER A 196 -2.99 -4.67 7.41
C SER A 196 -1.84 -5.34 8.16
N CYS A 197 -0.65 -4.74 8.09
CA CYS A 197 0.54 -5.27 8.75
C CYS A 197 0.36 -5.41 10.27
N THR A 198 -0.60 -4.68 10.84
CA THR A 198 -1.14 -4.83 12.21
C THR A 198 -1.41 -6.29 12.61
N LYS A 199 -1.76 -7.15 11.65
CA LYS A 199 -2.19 -8.54 11.86
C LYS A 199 -0.99 -9.49 11.86
N TYR A 200 -0.98 -10.48 10.96
CA TYR A 200 0.04 -11.55 10.95
C TYR A 200 1.46 -11.04 10.72
N LEU A 201 1.65 -10.01 9.88
CA LEU A 201 2.98 -9.45 9.61
C LEU A 201 3.64 -8.84 10.85
N ASN A 202 2.86 -8.24 11.75
CA ASN A 202 3.36 -7.81 13.06
C ASN A 202 3.38 -8.99 14.05
N GLY A 203 2.29 -9.75 14.16
CA GLY A 203 2.18 -10.94 15.00
C GLY A 203 2.07 -10.71 16.51
N HIS A 204 2.31 -9.49 17.00
CA HIS A 204 2.49 -9.20 18.44
C HIS A 204 1.45 -8.22 19.04
N ALA A 205 0.45 -7.82 18.26
CA ALA A 205 -0.67 -6.97 18.70
C ALA A 205 -0.29 -5.60 19.33
N ASP A 206 0.88 -5.06 19.01
CA ASP A 206 1.45 -3.83 19.58
C ASP A 206 1.72 -2.71 18.55
N VAL A 207 1.50 -2.98 17.26
CA VAL A 207 1.73 -2.02 16.16
C VAL A 207 0.52 -1.95 15.24
N VAL A 208 0.17 -0.74 14.82
CA VAL A 208 -0.76 -0.50 13.71
C VAL A 208 0.03 0.05 12.53
N LEU A 209 0.05 -0.72 11.44
CA LEU A 209 0.63 -0.33 10.15
C LEU A 209 -0.15 -1.01 9.01
N GLY A 210 0.03 -0.49 7.81
CA GLY A 210 -0.43 -1.10 6.57
C GLY A 210 0.63 -1.01 5.48
N SER A 211 0.52 -1.86 4.47
CA SER A 211 1.38 -1.83 3.29
C SER A 211 0.57 -1.92 2.00
N VAL A 212 1.15 -1.41 0.92
CA VAL A 212 0.71 -1.63 -0.46
C VAL A 212 1.92 -2.02 -1.27
N ALA A 213 1.89 -3.18 -1.91
CA ALA A 213 2.95 -3.66 -2.79
C ALA A 213 2.39 -3.95 -4.19
N GLY A 214 3.22 -3.86 -5.23
CA GLY A 214 2.84 -4.24 -6.59
C GLY A 214 3.79 -3.67 -7.64
N LYS A 215 3.25 -3.38 -8.83
CA LYS A 215 4.03 -2.79 -9.94
C LYS A 215 4.60 -1.43 -9.56
N LYS A 216 5.84 -1.17 -9.95
CA LYS A 216 6.58 0.05 -9.60
C LYS A 216 5.84 1.32 -10.01
N GLU A 217 5.29 1.36 -11.22
CA GLU A 217 4.55 2.53 -11.72
C GLU A 217 3.33 2.86 -10.85
N ALA A 218 2.57 1.82 -10.45
CA ALA A 218 1.41 1.98 -9.59
C ALA A 218 1.82 2.45 -8.19
N ILE A 219 2.89 1.88 -7.64
CA ILE A 219 3.47 2.28 -6.36
C ILE A 219 3.99 3.72 -6.40
N ASP A 220 4.68 4.15 -7.45
CA ASP A 220 5.19 5.52 -7.58
C ASP A 220 4.04 6.55 -7.61
N LYS A 221 2.91 6.20 -8.24
CA LYS A 221 1.69 7.03 -8.20
C LYS A 221 1.15 7.19 -6.78
N ILE A 222 1.09 6.09 -6.03
CA ILE A 222 0.66 6.11 -4.62
C ILE A 222 1.68 6.85 -3.75
N ARG A 223 2.99 6.70 -4.01
CA ARG A 223 4.08 7.39 -3.32
C ARG A 223 3.94 8.89 -3.48
N ASN A 224 3.64 9.36 -4.70
CA ASN A 224 3.38 10.77 -4.99
C ASN A 224 2.16 11.29 -4.22
N PHE A 225 1.08 10.52 -4.16
CA PHE A 225 -0.09 10.88 -3.35
C PHE A 225 0.23 10.94 -1.85
N ARG A 226 0.95 9.94 -1.31
CA ARG A 226 1.42 9.89 0.09
C ARG A 226 2.29 11.10 0.44
N ASN A 227 3.16 11.51 -0.47
CA ASN A 227 4.04 12.66 -0.32
C ASN A 227 3.29 13.99 -0.19
N ILE A 228 2.09 14.09 -0.78
CA ILE A 228 1.23 15.27 -0.74
C ILE A 228 0.32 15.24 0.49
N ASN A 229 -0.35 14.11 0.73
CA ASN A 229 -1.34 13.99 1.80
C ASN A 229 -0.72 13.81 3.20
N GLY A 230 0.57 13.46 3.27
CA GLY A 230 1.33 13.33 4.52
C GLY A 230 1.01 12.09 5.36
N VAL A 231 0.38 11.07 4.78
CA VAL A 231 -0.03 9.85 5.49
C VAL A 231 1.15 8.88 5.62
N ILE A 232 2.06 9.20 6.53
CA ILE A 232 3.36 8.51 6.70
C ILE A 232 3.43 7.71 8.00
N PRO A 233 4.11 6.54 8.01
CA PRO A 233 4.26 5.71 9.22
C PRO A 233 5.37 6.22 10.15
N SER A 234 5.30 5.88 11.43
CA SER A 234 6.40 6.18 12.37
C SER A 234 7.63 5.27 12.11
N PRO A 235 8.87 5.78 12.12
CA PRO A 235 10.07 4.95 12.03
C PRO A 235 10.16 3.90 13.14
N GLY A 236 9.76 4.26 14.36
CA GLY A 236 9.75 3.32 15.50
C GLY A 236 8.76 2.18 15.32
N GLN A 237 7.54 2.46 14.84
CA GLN A 237 6.54 1.42 14.54
C GLN A 237 6.98 0.54 13.37
N THR A 238 7.60 1.15 12.35
CA THR A 238 8.12 0.41 11.19
C THR A 238 9.21 -0.56 11.60
N HIS A 239 10.13 -0.11 12.46
CA HIS A 239 11.20 -0.95 12.98
C HIS A 239 10.66 -2.15 13.77
N LEU A 240 9.53 -2.03 14.48
CA LEU A 240 8.93 -3.16 15.20
C LEU A 240 8.49 -4.28 14.25
N ILE A 241 7.91 -3.95 13.09
CA ILE A 241 7.55 -4.95 12.08
C ILE A 241 8.78 -5.56 11.40
N GLY A 242 9.84 -4.76 11.19
CA GLY A 242 11.09 -5.24 10.57
C GLY A 242 11.91 -6.22 11.42
N ARG A 243 11.48 -6.52 12.66
CA ARG A 243 12.15 -7.50 13.56
C ARG A 243 11.79 -8.95 13.24
N ASN A 244 10.70 -9.17 12.51
CA ASN A 244 10.19 -10.49 12.15
C ASN A 244 10.87 -11.04 10.90
#